data_AF-A0A958SDN1-F1
#
_entry.id   AF-A0A958SDN1-F1
#
_cell.length_a   1.000
_cell.length_b   1.000
_cell.length_c   1.000
_cell.angle_alpha   90.00
_cell.angle_beta   90.00
_cell.angle_gamma   90.00
#
_symmetry.space_group_name_H-M   'P 1'
#
loop_
_entity.id
_entity.type
_entity.pdbx_description
1 polymer ?
#
loop_
_entity_poly.entity_id
_entity_poly.type
_entity_poly.pdbx_seq_one_letter_code
_entity_poly.pdbx_strand_id
1 'polypeptide(L)'
;MRPKNNKTYSIGDVALASDLSVYTLRQWERRYNAPPSTKLSSGHRRYHADEIVRLKLVKKALDLGFKPKDIVPLEYDELFHLIESKKQDLLFTERWTHYLQDWNIKSLQSELLSEWDSSTPSKFLIEKIVPFLNHIGESWSLGQISIAQEHFISEWLLTLISGYWQKNNFPSENSTYILSTLDEEKHLLGLHIAAVILTEHKKNVLFLGGPTPLEEVIQATINIKPQALCLSFSSLFSSQQIEKSILQINKSLPEETSLIIGGKGACLPLANTIQMNNLTQFFNWVKGDLR
;
A
#
# COMPACT_ATOMS: atom_id res chain seq x y z
N MET A 1 18.98 -29.97 -7.51
CA MET A 1 18.06 -31.13 -7.56
C MET A 1 17.72 -31.50 -6.11
N ARG A 2 16.54 -31.12 -5.58
CA ARG A 2 16.17 -31.48 -4.20
C ARG A 2 15.76 -32.97 -4.16
N PRO A 3 16.24 -33.80 -3.22
CA PRO A 3 15.81 -35.18 -3.11
C PRO A 3 14.30 -35.22 -2.79
N LYS A 4 13.50 -35.87 -3.67
CA LYS A 4 12.07 -36.08 -3.45
C LYS A 4 11.89 -37.08 -2.30
N ASN A 5 11.75 -36.56 -1.09
CA ASN A 5 11.33 -37.36 0.06
C ASN A 5 9.85 -37.72 -0.15
N ASN A 6 9.56 -38.95 -0.59
CA ASN A 6 8.22 -39.42 -0.93
C ASN A 6 7.33 -39.71 0.31
N LYS A 7 7.76 -39.24 1.49
CA LYS A 7 7.05 -39.44 2.75
C LYS A 7 5.84 -38.52 2.81
N THR A 8 4.68 -39.12 3.04
CA THR A 8 3.42 -38.39 3.16
C THR A 8 2.83 -38.50 4.56
N TYR A 9 2.15 -37.45 5.02
CA TYR A 9 1.71 -37.27 6.40
C TYR A 9 0.18 -37.18 6.50
N SER A 10 -0.39 -37.56 7.65
CA SER A 10 -1.81 -37.33 7.91
C SER A 10 -2.08 -35.85 8.22
N ILE A 11 -3.35 -35.41 8.15
CA ILE A 11 -3.71 -34.04 8.52
C ILE A 11 -3.37 -33.69 9.98
N GLY A 12 -3.41 -34.69 10.88
CA GLY A 12 -3.05 -34.51 12.29
C GLY A 12 -1.54 -34.26 12.46
N ASP A 13 -0.72 -35.03 11.74
CA ASP A 13 0.73 -34.86 11.74
C ASP A 13 1.13 -33.49 11.18
N VAL A 14 0.47 -33.07 10.09
CA VAL A 14 0.69 -31.76 9.47
C VAL A 14 0.31 -30.65 10.44
N ALA A 15 -0.89 -30.71 11.03
CA ALA A 15 -1.37 -29.73 12.00
C ALA A 15 -0.41 -29.54 13.17
N LEU A 16 0.03 -30.65 13.77
CA LEU A 16 1.01 -30.65 14.86
C LEU A 16 2.34 -30.03 14.41
N ALA A 17 2.86 -30.45 13.24
CA ALA A 17 4.15 -30.01 12.76
C ALA A 17 4.17 -28.53 12.32
N SER A 18 3.05 -28.00 11.81
CA SER A 18 2.93 -26.62 11.35
C SER A 18 2.45 -25.64 12.42
N ASP A 19 2.10 -26.13 13.61
CA ASP A 19 1.44 -25.34 14.66
C ASP A 19 0.15 -24.66 14.16
N LEU A 20 -0.68 -25.43 13.44
CA LEU A 20 -1.96 -25.00 12.90
C LEU A 20 -3.03 -26.03 13.29
N SER A 21 -4.26 -25.58 13.55
CA SER A 21 -5.33 -26.51 13.87
C SER A 21 -5.77 -27.32 12.64
N VAL A 22 -6.17 -28.58 12.85
CA VAL A 22 -6.80 -29.41 11.80
C VAL A 22 -8.02 -28.71 11.19
N TYR A 23 -8.80 -28.00 12.01
CA TYR A 23 -9.94 -27.22 11.54
C TYR A 23 -9.52 -26.11 10.58
N THR A 24 -8.46 -25.36 10.90
CA THR A 24 -7.90 -24.30 10.05
C THR A 24 -7.47 -24.86 8.70
N LEU A 25 -6.71 -25.96 8.69
CA LEU A 25 -6.25 -26.60 7.46
C LEU A 25 -7.42 -27.07 6.58
N ARG A 26 -8.47 -27.63 7.18
CA ARG A 26 -9.69 -28.03 6.44
C ARG A 26 -10.46 -26.82 5.89
N GLN A 27 -10.53 -25.72 6.64
CA GLN A 27 -11.18 -24.50 6.17
C GLN A 27 -10.42 -23.87 5.00
N TRP A 28 -9.10 -23.85 5.06
CA TRP A 28 -8.26 -23.35 3.98
C TRP A 28 -8.30 -24.25 2.75
N GLU A 29 -8.37 -25.58 2.92
CA GLU A 29 -8.54 -26.50 1.80
C GLU A 29 -9.84 -26.23 1.06
N ARG A 30 -10.92 -25.91 1.79
CA ARG A 30 -12.20 -25.54 1.19
C ARG A 30 -12.19 -24.17 0.50
N ARG A 31 -11.54 -23.17 1.12
CA ARG A 31 -11.60 -21.77 0.66
C ARG A 31 -10.55 -21.42 -0.39
N TYR A 32 -9.37 -22.01 -0.29
CA TYR A 32 -8.18 -21.66 -1.06
C TYR A 32 -7.58 -22.85 -1.81
N ASN A 33 -8.18 -24.05 -1.69
CA ASN A 33 -7.65 -25.29 -2.26
C ASN A 33 -6.21 -25.63 -1.78
N ALA A 34 -5.87 -25.22 -0.55
CA ALA A 34 -4.55 -25.41 0.04
C ALA A 34 -4.65 -25.84 1.51
N PRO A 35 -3.72 -26.68 2.03
CA PRO A 35 -2.58 -27.26 1.32
C PRO A 35 -2.99 -28.39 0.35
N PRO A 36 -2.31 -28.56 -0.80
CA PRO A 36 -2.54 -29.67 -1.70
C PRO A 36 -2.38 -31.02 -0.98
N SER A 37 -3.27 -31.95 -1.31
CA SER A 37 -3.26 -33.30 -0.76
C SER A 37 -3.48 -34.36 -1.83
N THR A 38 -2.91 -35.55 -1.61
CA THR A 38 -3.21 -36.75 -2.39
C THR A 38 -4.20 -37.62 -1.63
N LYS A 39 -5.24 -38.12 -2.32
CA LYS A 39 -6.18 -39.08 -1.74
C LYS A 39 -5.66 -40.50 -1.95
N LEU A 40 -5.61 -41.28 -0.88
CA LEU A 40 -5.37 -42.72 -0.94
C LEU A 40 -6.62 -43.45 -1.46
N SER A 41 -6.46 -44.71 -1.88
CA SER A 41 -7.56 -45.60 -2.25
C SER A 41 -8.60 -45.78 -1.13
N SER A 42 -8.18 -45.65 0.13
CA SER A 42 -9.05 -45.64 1.31
C SER A 42 -9.84 -44.35 1.51
N GLY A 43 -9.64 -43.33 0.67
CA GLY A 43 -10.29 -42.01 0.78
C GLY A 43 -9.60 -41.03 1.73
N HIS A 44 -8.61 -41.46 2.51
CA HIS A 44 -7.85 -40.58 3.40
C HIS A 44 -6.88 -39.68 2.63
N ARG A 45 -6.82 -38.40 3.01
CA ARG A 45 -5.87 -37.42 2.46
C ARG A 45 -4.47 -37.57 3.08
N ARG A 46 -3.45 -37.36 2.25
CA ARG A 46 -2.03 -37.38 2.61
C ARG A 46 -1.34 -36.14 2.05
N TYR A 47 -0.42 -35.58 2.83
CA TYR A 47 0.29 -34.33 2.52
C TYR A 47 1.78 -34.59 2.40
N HIS A 48 2.45 -33.91 1.48
CA HIS A 48 3.90 -34.03 1.31
C HIS A 48 4.68 -33.24 2.37
N ALA A 49 5.95 -33.59 2.56
CA ALA A 49 6.81 -32.97 3.57
C ALA A 49 7.10 -31.48 3.31
N ASP A 50 7.18 -31.10 2.03
CA ASP A 50 7.34 -29.72 1.57
C ASP A 50 6.17 -28.83 2.01
N GLU A 51 4.94 -29.34 2.00
CA GLU A 51 3.78 -28.61 2.51
C GLU A 51 3.89 -28.28 3.99
N ILE A 52 4.48 -29.15 4.81
CA ILE A 52 4.72 -28.85 6.23
C ILE A 52 5.67 -27.65 6.36
N VAL A 53 6.73 -27.62 5.54
CA VAL A 53 7.70 -26.51 5.54
C VAL A 53 7.04 -25.21 5.08
N ARG A 54 6.23 -25.26 4.02
CA ARG A 54 5.47 -24.10 3.52
C ARG A 54 4.46 -23.59 4.55
N LEU A 55 3.69 -24.49 5.18
CA LEU A 55 2.71 -24.13 6.21
C LEU A 55 3.36 -23.53 7.47
N LYS A 56 4.59 -23.92 7.81
CA LYS A 56 5.38 -23.24 8.85
C LYS A 56 5.68 -21.79 8.47
N LEU A 57 5.96 -21.50 7.20
CA LEU A 57 6.09 -20.12 6.74
C LEU A 57 4.75 -19.39 6.77
N VAL A 58 3.65 -20.03 6.35
CA VAL A 58 2.30 -19.45 6.49
C VAL A 58 2.01 -19.08 7.95
N LYS A 59 2.31 -19.96 8.91
CA LYS A 59 2.15 -19.67 10.34
C LYS A 59 2.99 -18.47 10.78
N LYS A 60 4.27 -18.40 10.39
CA LYS A 60 5.13 -17.24 10.66
C LYS A 60 4.58 -15.95 10.06
N ALA A 61 4.04 -15.99 8.84
CA ALA A 61 3.42 -14.84 8.22
C ALA A 61 2.12 -14.42 8.95
N LEU A 62 1.30 -15.35 9.43
CA LEU A 62 0.17 -15.03 10.29
C LEU A 62 0.60 -14.31 11.57
N ASP A 63 1.69 -14.77 12.20
CA ASP A 63 2.23 -14.16 13.42
C ASP A 63 2.77 -12.74 13.17
N LEU A 64 3.18 -12.45 11.94
CA LEU A 64 3.54 -11.09 11.47
C LEU A 64 2.33 -10.25 11.03
N GLY A 65 1.11 -10.74 11.25
CA GLY A 65 -0.14 -10.01 11.01
C GLY A 65 -0.70 -10.09 9.59
N PHE A 66 -0.13 -10.92 8.71
CA PHE A 66 -0.68 -11.12 7.37
C PHE A 66 -2.03 -11.87 7.42
N LYS A 67 -2.94 -11.56 6.49
CA LYS A 67 -4.27 -12.21 6.44
C LYS A 67 -4.18 -13.54 5.68
N PRO A 68 -4.89 -14.60 6.11
CA PRO A 68 -4.84 -15.91 5.45
C PRO A 68 -5.07 -15.87 3.94
N LYS A 69 -6.00 -15.02 3.47
CA LYS A 69 -6.33 -14.91 2.04
C LYS A 69 -5.14 -14.47 1.17
N ASP A 70 -4.19 -13.72 1.76
CA ASP A 70 -3.08 -13.10 1.04
C ASP A 70 -1.83 -14.00 1.05
N ILE A 71 -1.74 -14.97 1.98
CA ILE A 71 -0.53 -15.78 2.20
C ILE A 71 -0.73 -17.29 1.99
N VAL A 72 -1.94 -17.81 2.20
CA VAL A 72 -2.20 -19.25 2.04
C VAL A 72 -2.01 -19.72 0.59
N PRO A 73 -2.39 -18.94 -0.45
CA PRO A 73 -2.15 -19.29 -1.84
C PRO A 73 -0.68 -19.19 -2.29
N LEU A 74 0.19 -18.56 -1.50
CA LEU A 74 1.58 -18.30 -1.91
C LEU A 74 2.45 -19.55 -1.79
N GLU A 75 3.41 -19.62 -2.71
CA GLU A 75 4.46 -20.65 -2.72
C GLU A 75 5.55 -20.35 -1.69
N TYR A 76 6.43 -21.34 -1.45
CA TYR A 76 7.48 -21.22 -0.44
C TYR A 76 8.39 -20.00 -0.64
N ASP A 77 8.87 -19.77 -1.87
CA ASP A 77 9.82 -18.69 -2.14
C ASP A 77 9.14 -17.31 -1.98
N GLU A 78 7.89 -17.17 -2.44
CA GLU A 78 7.09 -15.96 -2.27
C GLU A 78 6.85 -15.65 -0.78
N LEU A 79 6.44 -16.65 0.01
CA LEU A 79 6.28 -16.51 1.46
C LEU A 79 7.58 -16.12 2.15
N PHE A 80 8.68 -16.75 1.77
CA PHE A 80 9.98 -16.46 2.36
C PHE A 80 10.39 -15.01 2.11
N HIS A 81 10.30 -14.55 0.85
CA HIS A 81 10.61 -13.17 0.49
C HIS A 81 9.67 -12.16 1.19
N LEU A 82 8.38 -12.46 1.25
CA LEU A 82 7.39 -11.62 1.95
C LEU A 82 7.71 -11.46 3.43
N ILE A 83 8.06 -12.55 4.12
CA ILE A 83 8.42 -12.55 5.54
C ILE A 83 9.70 -11.76 5.79
N GLU A 84 10.74 -11.99 4.98
CA GLU A 84 12.01 -11.29 5.14
C GLU A 84 11.86 -9.79 4.86
N SER A 85 11.09 -9.41 3.84
CA SER A 85 10.73 -8.01 3.58
C SER A 85 10.03 -7.39 4.79
N LYS A 86 8.99 -8.05 5.33
CA LYS A 86 8.25 -7.53 6.48
C LYS A 86 9.11 -7.36 7.73
N LYS A 87 10.06 -8.26 7.97
CA LYS A 87 11.01 -8.13 9.09
C LYS A 87 11.95 -6.94 8.90
N GLN A 88 12.46 -6.74 7.68
CA GLN A 88 13.28 -5.57 7.38
C GLN A 88 12.49 -4.28 7.60
N ASP A 89 11.21 -4.27 7.19
CA ASP A 89 10.30 -3.16 7.46
C ASP A 89 10.22 -2.86 8.95
N LEU A 90 9.88 -3.86 9.76
CA LEU A 90 9.80 -3.70 11.22
C LEU A 90 11.09 -3.13 11.83
N LEU A 91 12.26 -3.67 11.43
CA LEU A 91 13.56 -3.24 11.95
C LEU A 91 13.85 -1.76 11.68
N PHE A 92 13.66 -1.28 10.44
CA PHE A 92 13.93 0.13 10.16
C PHE A 92 12.83 1.04 10.73
N THR A 93 11.57 0.61 10.71
CA THR A 93 10.48 1.43 11.28
C THR A 93 10.64 1.61 12.78
N GLU A 94 11.03 0.56 13.52
CA GLU A 94 11.31 0.65 14.95
C GLU A 94 12.50 1.58 15.21
N ARG A 95 13.59 1.42 14.45
CA ARG A 95 14.79 2.28 14.58
C ARG A 95 14.47 3.76 14.34
N TRP A 96 13.76 4.10 13.27
CA TRP A 96 13.40 5.48 12.97
C TRP A 96 12.38 6.06 13.95
N THR A 97 11.46 5.23 14.44
CA THR A 97 10.52 5.63 15.50
C THR A 97 11.26 5.95 16.78
N HIS A 98 12.29 5.19 17.14
CA HIS A 98 13.14 5.49 18.28
C HIS A 98 13.87 6.83 18.13
N TYR A 99 14.39 7.16 16.94
CA TYR A 99 14.97 8.50 16.70
C TYR A 99 13.95 9.62 16.87
N LEU A 100 12.68 9.43 16.46
CA LEU A 100 11.63 10.42 16.70
C LEU A 100 11.29 10.53 18.19
N GLN A 101 11.19 9.41 18.90
CA GLN A 101 10.92 9.37 20.33
C GLN A 101 11.95 10.17 21.13
N ASP A 102 13.22 10.02 20.78
CA ASP A 102 14.34 10.68 21.44
C ASP A 102 14.66 12.08 20.87
N TRP A 103 13.85 12.58 19.92
CA TRP A 103 14.12 13.82 19.18
C TRP A 103 15.52 13.87 18.55
N ASN A 104 16.06 12.70 18.18
CA ASN A 104 17.32 12.58 17.46
C ASN A 104 17.13 12.86 15.96
N ILE A 105 16.65 14.07 15.67
CA ILE A 105 16.26 14.52 14.34
C ILE A 105 17.41 14.44 13.34
N LYS A 106 18.63 14.75 13.79
CA LYS A 106 19.82 14.69 12.94
C LYS A 106 20.07 13.28 12.41
N SER A 107 19.97 12.26 13.27
CA SER A 107 20.20 10.87 12.85
C SER A 107 19.08 10.39 11.93
N LEU A 108 17.83 10.71 12.28
CA LEU A 108 16.68 10.37 11.46
C LEU A 108 16.80 10.96 10.05
N GLN A 109 17.02 12.27 9.93
CA GLN A 109 17.14 12.95 8.64
C GLN A 109 18.31 12.40 7.83
N SER A 110 19.46 12.15 8.47
CA SER A 110 20.63 11.59 7.80
C SER A 110 20.35 10.22 7.20
N GLU A 111 19.64 9.33 7.91
CA GLU A 111 19.28 8.02 7.39
C GLU A 111 18.22 8.10 6.29
N LEU A 112 17.17 8.92 6.47
CA LEU A 112 16.12 9.08 5.47
C LEU A 112 16.67 9.64 4.16
N LEU A 113 17.59 10.62 4.22
CA LEU A 113 18.26 11.17 3.04
C LEU A 113 19.23 10.16 2.42
N SER A 114 19.97 9.40 3.22
CA SER A 114 20.84 8.32 2.72
C SER A 114 20.04 7.27 1.93
N GLU A 115 18.89 6.85 2.44
CA GLU A 115 18.00 5.91 1.74
C GLU A 115 17.40 6.52 0.47
N TRP A 116 16.98 7.79 0.53
CA TRP A 116 16.51 8.56 -0.62
C TRP A 116 17.54 8.58 -1.75
N ASP A 117 18.81 8.85 -1.43
CA ASP A 117 19.89 8.93 -2.43
C ASP A 117 20.29 7.55 -2.98
N SER A 118 20.03 6.48 -2.24
CA SER A 118 20.42 5.11 -2.61
C SER A 118 19.46 4.41 -3.58
N SER A 119 18.28 5.00 -3.86
CA SER A 119 17.25 4.39 -4.70
C SER A 119 16.46 5.44 -5.49
N THR A 120 15.57 5.01 -6.38
CA THR A 120 14.64 5.95 -7.02
C THR A 120 13.66 6.50 -5.97
N PRO A 121 13.40 7.81 -5.94
CA PRO A 121 12.51 8.42 -4.95
C PRO A 121 11.14 7.74 -4.80
N SER A 122 10.46 7.38 -5.90
CA SER A 122 9.20 6.63 -5.81
C SER A 122 9.33 5.30 -5.07
N LYS A 123 10.43 4.56 -5.30
CA LYS A 123 10.73 3.29 -4.62
C LYS A 123 10.96 3.51 -3.13
N PHE A 124 11.82 4.47 -2.76
CA PHE A 124 12.03 4.84 -1.36
C PHE A 124 10.72 5.22 -0.66
N LEU A 125 9.90 6.04 -1.31
CA LEU A 125 8.64 6.50 -0.73
C LEU A 125 7.66 5.34 -0.51
N ILE A 126 7.50 4.45 -1.49
CA ILE A 126 6.57 3.32 -1.41
C ILE A 126 7.08 2.23 -0.45
N GLU A 127 8.36 1.89 -0.51
CA GLU A 127 8.92 0.74 0.22
C GLU A 127 9.42 1.10 1.62
N LYS A 128 9.74 2.37 1.91
CA LYS A 128 10.28 2.80 3.21
C LYS A 128 9.36 3.78 3.94
N ILE A 129 8.99 4.88 3.28
CA ILE A 129 8.22 5.95 3.94
C ILE A 129 6.78 5.52 4.23
N VAL A 130 6.10 4.85 3.30
CA VAL A 130 4.73 4.37 3.54
C VAL A 130 4.64 3.39 4.73
N PRO A 131 5.49 2.34 4.83
CA PRO A 131 5.54 1.51 6.04
C PRO A 131 5.84 2.29 7.31
N PHE A 132 6.80 3.22 7.25
CA PHE A 132 7.16 4.04 8.40
C PHE A 132 6.01 4.93 8.90
N LEU A 133 5.31 5.62 8.01
CA LEU A 133 4.15 6.45 8.37
C LEU A 133 2.99 5.62 8.95
N ASN A 134 2.77 4.41 8.43
CA ASN A 134 1.79 3.49 9.01
C ASN A 134 2.17 3.10 10.44
N HIS A 135 3.45 2.77 10.67
CA HIS A 135 3.96 2.45 12.00
C HIS A 135 3.84 3.66 12.95
N ILE A 136 4.16 4.87 12.50
CA ILE A 136 3.99 6.10 13.29
C ILE A 136 2.52 6.32 13.69
N GLY A 137 1.58 6.11 12.76
CA GLY A 137 0.15 6.19 13.07
C GLY A 137 -0.30 5.15 14.11
N GLU A 138 0.22 3.92 14.02
CA GLU A 138 -0.03 2.87 15.00
C GLU A 138 0.57 3.21 16.37
N SER A 139 1.84 3.60 16.43
CA SER A 139 2.54 4.02 17.66
C SER A 139 1.88 5.23 18.32
N TRP A 140 1.37 6.19 17.55
CA TRP A 140 0.58 7.30 18.06
C TRP A 140 -0.72 6.83 18.72
N SER A 141 -1.45 5.89 18.08
CA SER A 141 -2.68 5.32 18.64
C SER A 141 -2.45 4.55 19.95
N LEU A 142 -1.22 4.04 20.15
CA LEU A 142 -0.76 3.38 21.36
C LEU A 142 -0.15 4.34 22.40
N GLY A 143 -0.09 5.64 22.11
CA GLY A 143 0.49 6.66 23.00
C GLY A 143 2.02 6.66 23.07
N GLN A 144 2.70 5.94 22.16
CA GLN A 144 4.16 5.83 22.11
C GLN A 144 4.82 6.96 21.30
N ILE A 145 4.04 7.64 20.47
CA ILE A 145 4.43 8.81 19.69
C ILE A 145 3.48 9.95 20.05
N SER A 146 4.04 11.12 20.36
CA SER A 146 3.28 12.34 20.59
C SER A 146 2.77 12.94 19.29
N ILE A 147 1.71 13.77 19.38
CA ILE A 147 1.21 14.55 18.23
C ILE A 147 2.32 15.42 17.62
N ALA A 148 3.18 16.02 18.45
CA ALA A 148 4.28 16.86 17.98
C ALA A 148 5.29 16.09 17.13
N GLN A 149 5.59 14.83 17.48
CA GLN A 149 6.51 13.98 16.73
C GLN A 149 5.91 13.53 15.39
N GLU A 150 4.62 13.18 15.37
CA GLU A 150 3.90 12.87 14.13
C GLU A 150 3.87 14.08 13.19
N HIS A 151 3.46 15.25 13.70
CA HIS A 151 3.42 16.48 12.91
C HIS A 151 4.79 16.84 12.37
N PHE A 152 5.84 16.75 13.19
CA PHE A 152 7.20 17.02 12.74
C PHE A 152 7.60 16.16 11.54
N ILE A 153 7.41 14.83 11.62
CA ILE A 153 7.87 13.94 10.54
C ILE A 153 7.05 14.11 9.27
N SER A 154 5.73 14.25 9.40
CA SER A 154 4.82 14.48 8.28
C SER A 154 5.15 15.79 7.54
N GLU A 155 5.35 16.90 8.27
CA GLU A 155 5.72 18.20 7.70
C GLU A 155 7.10 18.20 7.04
N TRP A 156 8.08 17.54 7.67
CA TRP A 156 9.42 17.44 7.10
C TRP A 156 9.42 16.63 5.79
N LEU A 157 8.73 15.50 5.76
CA LEU A 157 8.56 14.68 4.55
C LEU A 157 7.82 15.45 3.45
N LEU A 158 6.74 16.17 3.80
CA LEU A 158 6.02 17.02 2.86
C LEU A 158 6.94 18.05 2.21
N THR A 159 7.79 18.72 2.99
CA THR A 159 8.75 19.71 2.49
C THR A 159 9.76 19.07 1.52
N LEU A 160 10.34 17.93 1.89
CA LEU A 160 11.31 17.20 1.04
C LEU A 160 10.68 16.75 -0.29
N ILE A 161 9.53 16.08 -0.20
CA ILE A 161 8.84 15.48 -1.34
C ILE A 161 8.31 16.56 -2.26
N SER A 162 7.72 17.63 -1.70
CA SER A 162 7.18 18.73 -2.49
C SER A 162 8.24 19.48 -3.28
N GLY A 163 9.38 19.76 -2.65
CA GLY A 163 10.53 20.36 -3.33
C GLY A 163 11.04 19.49 -4.48
N TYR A 164 11.07 18.17 -4.31
CA TYR A 164 11.50 17.25 -5.36
C TYR A 164 10.56 17.27 -6.58
N TRP A 165 9.26 16.96 -6.40
CA TRP A 165 8.39 16.84 -7.58
C TRP A 165 8.21 18.19 -8.27
N GLN A 166 8.14 19.31 -7.55
CA GLN A 166 8.02 20.64 -8.16
C GLN A 166 9.22 20.98 -9.04
N LYS A 167 10.44 20.69 -8.56
CA LYS A 167 11.67 20.89 -9.33
C LYS A 167 11.72 20.04 -10.60
N ASN A 168 11.13 18.85 -10.56
CA ASN A 168 11.13 17.89 -11.66
C ASN A 168 9.84 17.95 -12.51
N ASN A 169 8.92 18.85 -12.19
CA ASN A 169 7.67 19.00 -12.91
C ASN A 169 7.88 19.92 -14.12
N PHE A 170 7.73 19.35 -15.32
CA PHE A 170 7.86 20.10 -16.56
C PHE A 170 6.52 20.13 -17.29
N PRO A 171 6.07 21.31 -17.79
CA PRO A 171 4.83 21.42 -18.54
C PRO A 171 4.78 20.45 -19.72
N SER A 172 3.66 19.75 -19.86
CA SER A 172 3.37 18.88 -20.99
C SER A 172 1.92 19.11 -21.41
N GLU A 173 1.70 19.56 -22.64
CA GLU A 173 0.35 19.88 -23.15
C GLU A 173 -0.56 18.65 -23.22
N ASN A 174 0.01 17.45 -23.42
CA ASN A 174 -0.77 16.23 -23.69
C ASN A 174 -0.74 15.20 -22.55
N SER A 175 -0.22 15.53 -21.37
CA SER A 175 -0.17 14.58 -20.24
C SER A 175 -0.23 15.26 -18.88
N THR A 176 -1.24 16.10 -18.67
CA THR A 176 -1.50 16.79 -17.41
C THR A 176 -2.38 15.96 -16.48
N TYR A 177 -2.02 15.91 -15.20
CA TYR A 177 -2.74 15.23 -14.12
C TYR A 177 -3.05 16.25 -13.02
N ILE A 178 -4.32 16.36 -12.64
CA ILE A 178 -4.72 17.20 -11.50
C ILE A 178 -4.69 16.37 -10.23
N LEU A 179 -4.05 16.87 -9.18
CA LEU A 179 -4.02 16.24 -7.85
C LEU A 179 -4.68 17.18 -6.85
N SER A 180 -5.67 16.68 -6.09
CA SER A 180 -6.42 17.49 -5.13
C SER A 180 -7.02 16.64 -4.01
N THR A 181 -7.28 17.27 -2.86
CA THR A 181 -8.21 16.77 -1.85
C THR A 181 -9.48 17.60 -1.85
N LEU A 182 -10.58 17.00 -1.38
CA LEU A 182 -11.85 17.72 -1.21
C LEU A 182 -11.92 18.42 0.15
N ASP A 183 -12.96 19.23 0.35
CA ASP A 183 -13.28 19.90 1.60
C ASP A 183 -13.01 19.03 2.83
N GLU A 184 -12.43 19.60 3.88
CA GLU A 184 -12.10 18.94 5.16
C GLU A 184 -10.96 17.90 5.12
N GLU A 185 -10.47 17.48 3.96
CA GLU A 185 -9.39 16.50 3.85
C GLU A 185 -7.99 17.15 3.88
N LYS A 186 -7.30 16.98 5.01
CA LYS A 186 -5.99 17.60 5.28
C LYS A 186 -4.79 16.69 4.94
N HIS A 187 -5.00 15.39 4.67
CA HIS A 187 -3.90 14.46 4.45
C HIS A 187 -3.38 14.53 3.01
N LEU A 188 -2.30 15.29 2.82
CA LEU A 188 -1.72 15.55 1.50
C LEU A 188 -0.55 14.64 1.12
N LEU A 189 0.07 13.97 2.10
CA LEU A 189 1.32 13.25 1.89
C LEU A 189 1.20 12.14 0.83
N GLY A 190 0.07 11.42 0.80
CA GLY A 190 -0.20 10.43 -0.24
C GLY A 190 -0.25 11.02 -1.66
N LEU A 191 -0.84 12.21 -1.83
CA LEU A 191 -0.86 12.91 -3.12
C LEU A 191 0.52 13.43 -3.51
N HIS A 192 1.31 13.91 -2.55
CA HIS A 192 2.69 14.32 -2.84
C HIS A 192 3.56 13.14 -3.29
N ILE A 193 3.38 11.95 -2.72
CA ILE A 193 4.04 10.73 -3.23
C ILE A 193 3.53 10.39 -4.65
N ALA A 194 2.23 10.51 -4.91
CA ALA A 194 1.67 10.34 -6.25
C ALA A 194 2.26 11.36 -7.27
N ALA A 195 2.52 12.59 -6.84
CA ALA A 195 3.18 13.61 -7.67
C ALA A 195 4.63 13.22 -8.02
N VAL A 196 5.39 12.64 -7.09
CA VAL A 196 6.73 12.09 -7.38
C VAL A 196 6.64 10.98 -8.42
N ILE A 197 5.71 10.03 -8.24
CA ILE A 197 5.51 8.93 -9.19
C ILE A 197 5.21 9.45 -10.60
N LEU A 198 4.31 10.43 -10.72
CA LEU A 198 3.93 11.03 -11.99
C LEU A 198 5.10 11.78 -12.66
N THR A 199 5.79 12.62 -11.90
CA THR A 199 6.92 13.42 -12.44
C THR A 199 8.09 12.55 -12.88
N GLU A 200 8.41 11.47 -12.15
CA GLU A 200 9.42 10.48 -12.57
C GLU A 200 9.06 9.82 -13.92
N HIS A 201 7.76 9.68 -14.22
CA HIS A 201 7.25 9.15 -15.49
C HIS A 201 6.91 10.24 -16.51
N LYS A 202 7.49 11.44 -16.35
CA LYS A 202 7.35 12.59 -17.26
C LYS A 202 5.89 13.00 -17.48
N LYS A 203 5.06 12.86 -16.44
CA LYS A 203 3.68 13.35 -16.42
C LYS A 203 3.66 14.73 -15.78
N ASN A 204 2.98 15.68 -16.41
CA ASN A 204 2.83 17.03 -15.89
C ASN A 204 1.82 16.99 -14.73
N VAL A 205 2.21 17.52 -13.58
CA VAL A 205 1.39 17.56 -12.37
C VAL A 205 0.86 18.97 -12.16
N LEU A 206 -0.45 19.10 -12.03
CA LEU A 206 -1.11 20.30 -11.54
C LEU A 206 -1.69 20.00 -10.16
N PHE A 207 -1.00 20.47 -9.12
CA PHE A 207 -1.37 20.20 -7.74
C PHE A 207 -2.24 21.36 -7.22
N LEU A 208 -3.53 21.12 -6.99
CA LEU A 208 -4.45 22.15 -6.47
C LEU A 208 -4.26 22.43 -4.98
N GLY A 209 -3.60 21.52 -4.26
CA GLY A 209 -3.23 21.72 -2.86
C GLY A 209 -4.20 21.05 -1.89
N GLY A 210 -4.32 21.70 -0.72
CA GLY A 210 -5.17 21.32 0.41
C GLY A 210 -6.66 21.29 0.12
N PRO A 211 -7.50 21.20 1.18
CA PRO A 211 -8.94 21.01 1.03
C PRO A 211 -9.52 22.03 0.05
N THR A 212 -9.89 21.55 -1.14
CA THR A 212 -10.40 22.39 -2.22
C THR A 212 -11.89 22.14 -2.37
N PRO A 213 -12.73 23.20 -2.44
CA PRO A 213 -14.16 23.03 -2.67
C PRO A 213 -14.45 22.21 -3.91
N LEU A 214 -15.38 21.27 -3.79
CA LEU A 214 -15.72 20.34 -4.87
C LEU A 214 -16.02 21.03 -6.20
N GLU A 215 -16.77 22.13 -6.16
CA GLU A 215 -17.15 22.90 -7.35
C GLU A 215 -15.92 23.50 -8.04
N GLU A 216 -14.95 24.01 -7.28
CA GLU A 216 -13.70 24.57 -7.80
C GLU A 216 -12.82 23.48 -8.45
N VAL A 217 -12.76 22.28 -7.85
CA VAL A 217 -12.05 21.13 -8.45
C VAL A 217 -12.68 20.74 -9.79
N ILE A 218 -14.01 20.70 -9.86
CA ILE A 218 -14.75 20.39 -11.09
C ILE A 218 -14.46 21.47 -12.15
N GLN A 219 -14.57 22.76 -11.81
CA GLN A 219 -14.31 23.86 -12.73
C GLN A 219 -12.87 23.84 -13.26
N ALA A 220 -11.88 23.66 -12.39
CA ALA A 220 -10.49 23.52 -12.79
C ALA A 220 -10.31 22.35 -13.78
N THR A 221 -10.96 21.22 -13.52
CA THR A 221 -10.87 20.03 -14.37
C THR A 221 -11.49 20.24 -15.75
N ILE A 222 -12.66 20.90 -15.82
CA ILE A 222 -13.32 21.24 -17.09
C ILE A 222 -12.45 22.19 -17.94
N ASN A 223 -11.81 23.17 -17.29
CA ASN A 223 -10.98 24.17 -17.97
C ASN A 223 -9.66 23.60 -18.47
N ILE A 224 -9.01 22.76 -17.66
CA ILE A 224 -7.68 22.19 -17.96
C ILE A 224 -7.81 20.99 -18.90
N LYS A 225 -8.90 20.21 -18.82
CA LYS A 225 -9.11 18.94 -19.53
C LYS A 225 -7.92 17.97 -19.36
N PRO A 226 -7.56 17.63 -18.10
CA PRO A 226 -6.43 16.76 -17.84
C PRO A 226 -6.70 15.33 -18.31
N GLN A 227 -5.62 14.57 -18.44
CA GLN A 227 -5.70 13.12 -18.66
C GLN A 227 -6.37 12.42 -17.48
N ALA A 228 -6.10 12.87 -16.25
CA ALA A 228 -6.78 12.38 -15.07
C ALA A 228 -6.92 13.45 -13.98
N LEU A 229 -8.03 13.34 -13.22
CA LEU A 229 -8.21 13.95 -11.91
C LEU A 229 -7.94 12.88 -10.84
N CYS A 230 -6.95 13.12 -9.99
CA CYS A 230 -6.54 12.25 -8.90
C CYS A 230 -6.99 12.82 -7.56
N LEU A 231 -7.85 12.09 -6.85
CA LEU A 231 -8.34 12.44 -5.52
C LEU A 231 -7.85 11.43 -4.47
N SER A 232 -7.49 11.94 -3.30
CA SER A 232 -7.09 11.13 -2.15
C SER A 232 -8.04 11.36 -0.98
N PHE A 233 -8.50 10.28 -0.36
CA PHE A 233 -9.38 10.29 0.81
C PHE A 233 -8.72 9.55 1.97
N SER A 234 -8.58 10.22 3.11
CA SER A 234 -8.13 9.58 4.35
C SER A 234 -9.25 8.73 4.97
N SER A 235 -8.90 7.87 5.91
CA SER A 235 -9.87 7.03 6.63
C SER A 235 -10.85 7.82 7.52
N LEU A 236 -10.62 9.11 7.72
CA LEU A 236 -11.50 9.96 8.53
C LEU A 236 -12.65 10.56 7.70
N PHE A 237 -12.57 10.49 6.37
CA PHE A 237 -13.56 11.04 5.47
C PHE A 237 -14.81 10.14 5.39
N SER A 238 -16.01 10.71 5.45
CA SER A 238 -17.26 9.94 5.42
C SER A 238 -17.47 9.28 4.06
N SER A 239 -17.70 7.97 4.04
CA SER A 239 -17.99 7.21 2.82
C SER A 239 -19.19 7.76 2.05
N GLN A 240 -20.22 8.25 2.74
CA GLN A 240 -21.38 8.88 2.13
C GLN A 240 -21.04 10.20 1.43
N GLN A 241 -20.13 10.99 2.01
CA GLN A 241 -19.66 12.23 1.39
C GLN A 241 -18.79 11.91 0.16
N ILE A 242 -17.92 10.91 0.23
CA ILE A 242 -17.12 10.46 -0.93
C ILE A 242 -18.07 10.08 -2.07
N GLU A 243 -19.04 9.21 -1.82
CA GLU A 243 -19.98 8.75 -2.85
C GLU A 243 -20.73 9.92 -3.50
N LYS A 244 -21.25 10.85 -2.68
CA LYS A 244 -21.95 12.04 -3.17
C LYS A 244 -21.04 12.92 -4.05
N SER A 245 -19.82 13.18 -3.60
CA SER A 245 -18.86 14.00 -4.36
C SER A 245 -18.47 13.35 -5.68
N ILE A 246 -18.21 12.03 -5.68
CA ILE A 246 -17.85 11.29 -6.89
C ILE A 246 -19.00 11.25 -7.89
N LEU A 247 -20.25 11.09 -7.43
CA LEU A 247 -21.42 11.18 -8.30
C LEU A 247 -21.57 12.56 -8.95
N GLN A 248 -21.21 13.65 -8.25
CA GLN A 248 -21.24 15.01 -8.81
C GLN A 248 -20.10 15.26 -9.81
N ILE A 249 -18.91 14.74 -9.51
CA ILE A 249 -17.74 14.81 -10.41
C ILE A 249 -18.03 14.06 -11.71
N ASN A 250 -18.48 12.82 -11.62
CA ASN A 250 -18.77 11.97 -12.79
C ASN A 250 -19.82 12.57 -13.74
N LYS A 251 -20.71 13.44 -13.26
CA LYS A 251 -21.70 14.14 -14.10
C LYS A 251 -21.11 15.33 -14.86
N SER A 252 -19.97 15.84 -14.42
CA SER A 252 -19.42 17.12 -14.87
C SER A 252 -18.08 16.99 -15.58
N LEU A 253 -17.36 15.87 -15.41
CA LEU A 253 -16.05 15.66 -16.02
C LEU A 253 -16.14 15.54 -17.56
N PRO A 254 -15.12 16.04 -18.29
CA PRO A 254 -14.94 15.72 -19.70
C PRO A 254 -14.85 14.20 -19.94
N GLU A 255 -15.36 13.71 -21.07
CA GLU A 255 -15.37 12.26 -21.39
C GLU A 255 -13.96 11.65 -21.45
N GLU A 256 -12.95 12.45 -21.85
CA GLU A 256 -11.56 12.00 -21.97
C GLU A 256 -10.80 12.03 -20.64
N THR A 257 -11.35 12.62 -19.59
CA THR A 257 -10.70 12.73 -18.28
C THR A 257 -11.03 11.54 -17.40
N SER A 258 -10.01 10.77 -17.02
CA SER A 258 -10.17 9.67 -16.05
C SER A 258 -10.28 10.20 -14.61
N LEU A 259 -11.20 9.65 -13.81
CA LEU A 259 -11.26 9.91 -12.37
C LEU A 259 -10.53 8.81 -11.60
N ILE A 260 -9.42 9.16 -10.96
CA ILE A 260 -8.63 8.27 -10.13
C ILE A 260 -8.87 8.61 -8.66
N ILE A 261 -9.24 7.62 -7.86
CA ILE A 261 -9.43 7.79 -6.41
C ILE A 261 -8.50 6.85 -5.64
N GLY A 262 -8.00 7.32 -4.50
CA GLY A 262 -7.17 6.50 -3.62
C GLY A 262 -7.21 6.97 -2.17
N GLY A 263 -6.30 6.41 -1.37
CA GLY A 263 -6.24 6.64 0.07
C GLY A 263 -7.13 5.68 0.86
N LYS A 264 -6.90 5.61 2.19
CA LYS A 264 -7.55 4.63 3.08
C LYS A 264 -9.08 4.79 3.16
N GLY A 265 -9.61 5.98 2.85
CA GLY A 265 -11.06 6.25 2.83
C GLY A 265 -11.78 5.78 1.56
N ALA A 266 -11.06 5.66 0.44
CA ALA A 266 -11.61 5.18 -0.83
C ALA A 266 -11.71 3.64 -0.83
N CYS A 267 -12.58 3.09 0.01
CA CYS A 267 -12.67 1.64 0.24
C CYS A 267 -13.82 0.95 -0.51
N LEU A 268 -14.74 1.72 -1.11
CA LEU A 268 -15.88 1.20 -1.86
C LEU A 268 -15.67 1.39 -3.36
N PRO A 269 -16.04 0.40 -4.19
CA PRO A 269 -16.02 0.55 -5.64
C PRO A 269 -17.08 1.57 -6.07
N LEU A 270 -16.67 2.59 -6.81
CA LEU A 270 -17.54 3.65 -7.30
C LEU A 270 -17.56 3.62 -8.84
N ALA A 271 -18.75 3.75 -9.42
CA ALA A 271 -18.94 3.71 -10.86
C ALA A 271 -18.11 4.81 -11.56
N ASN A 272 -17.58 4.51 -12.76
CA ASN A 272 -16.77 5.41 -13.57
C ASN A 272 -15.53 5.98 -12.86
N THR A 273 -14.96 5.23 -11.92
CA THR A 273 -13.70 5.59 -11.25
C THR A 273 -12.66 4.50 -11.39
N ILE A 274 -11.39 4.90 -11.41
CA ILE A 274 -10.24 3.99 -11.29
C ILE A 274 -9.78 4.05 -9.83
N GLN A 275 -10.08 2.99 -9.08
CA GLN A 275 -9.75 2.91 -7.66
C GLN A 275 -8.34 2.34 -7.43
N MET A 276 -7.53 3.08 -6.68
CA MET A 276 -6.18 2.73 -6.28
C MET A 276 -6.16 2.39 -4.78
N ASN A 277 -5.95 1.11 -4.48
CA ASN A 277 -5.91 0.60 -3.10
C ASN A 277 -4.62 0.97 -2.36
N ASN A 278 -3.54 1.25 -3.10
CA ASN A 278 -2.26 1.69 -2.55
C ASN A 278 -1.41 2.39 -3.63
N LEU A 279 -0.32 3.01 -3.19
CA LEU A 279 0.61 3.74 -4.07
C LEU A 279 1.40 2.81 -5.00
N THR A 280 1.59 1.53 -4.65
CA THR A 280 2.21 0.54 -5.55
C THR A 280 1.32 0.28 -6.77
N GLN A 281 0.01 0.15 -6.57
CA GLN A 281 -0.95 0.00 -7.67
C GLN A 281 -0.95 1.25 -8.55
N PHE A 282 -0.94 2.44 -7.94
CA PHE A 282 -0.84 3.70 -8.69
C PHE A 282 0.47 3.78 -9.51
N PHE A 283 1.61 3.42 -8.93
CA PHE A 283 2.90 3.34 -9.61
C PHE A 283 2.86 2.41 -10.83
N ASN A 284 2.32 1.19 -10.68
CA ASN A 284 2.18 0.23 -11.79
C ASN A 284 1.22 0.75 -12.87
N TRP A 285 0.14 1.43 -12.48
CA TRP A 285 -0.79 2.05 -13.43
C TRP A 285 -0.14 3.17 -14.24
N VAL A 286 0.65 4.03 -13.60
CA VAL A 286 1.39 5.11 -14.28
C VAL A 286 2.42 4.54 -15.28
N LYS A 287 3.05 3.41 -14.96
CA LYS A 287 3.95 2.70 -15.88
C LYS A 287 3.29 2.14 -17.13
N GLY A 288 1.96 1.98 -17.11
CA GLY A 288 1.21 1.33 -18.19
C GLY A 288 1.07 -0.18 -18.03
N ASP A 289 1.47 -0.75 -16.89
CA ASP A 289 1.34 -2.19 -16.60
C ASP A 289 -0.11 -2.61 -16.27
N LEU A 290 -1.04 -1.64 -16.15
CA LEU A 290 -2.45 -1.84 -15.74
C LEU A 290 -3.46 -1.07 -16.62
N ARG A 291 -3.14 -0.76 -17.88
CA ARG A 291 -4.09 -0.14 -18.82
C ARG A 291 -4.93 -1.16 -19.57
#